data_AF-A0A930K3W4-F1
#
_entry.id   AF-A0A930K3W4-F1
#
_cell.length_a   1.000
_cell.length_b   1.000
_cell.length_c   1.000
_cell.angle_alpha   90.00
_cell.angle_beta   90.00
_cell.angle_gamma   90.00
#
_symmetry.space_group_name_H-M   'P 1'
#
loop_
_entity.id
_entity.type
_entity.pdbx_description
1 polymer ?
#
loop_
_entity_poly.entity_id
_entity_poly.type
_entity_poly.pdbx_seq_one_letter_code
_entity_poly.pdbx_strand_id
1 'polypeptide(L)' 'IRVLKNSIYARHGRRFQDARLRRYFLSQSWYRPTKNEVSPRELNKFEKANIAYLLKYEQ' A
#
# COMPACT_ATOMS: atom_id res chain seq x y z
N ILE A 1 -1.07 10.65 -5.34
CA ILE A 1 -0.14 9.98 -4.39
C ILE A 1 -0.77 8.79 -3.67
N ARG A 2 -2.05 8.90 -3.27
CA ARG A 2 -2.80 7.84 -2.60
C ARG A 2 -2.60 6.42 -3.15
N VAL A 3 -2.75 6.17 -4.45
CA VAL A 3 -2.58 4.81 -5.03
C VAL A 3 -1.14 4.31 -4.90
N LEU A 4 -0.14 5.17 -5.16
CA LEU A 4 1.27 4.81 -5.11
C LEU A 4 1.74 4.47 -3.69
N LYS A 5 1.29 5.23 -2.67
CA LYS A 5 1.55 4.87 -1.27
C LYS A 5 0.87 3.54 -0.92
N ASN A 6 -0.38 3.35 -1.37
CA ASN A 6 -1.13 2.13 -1.08
C ASN A 6 -0.62 0.90 -1.84
N SER A 7 0.08 1.05 -2.97
CA SER A 7 0.64 -0.09 -3.70
C SER A 7 1.72 -0.80 -2.88
N ILE A 8 2.54 -0.07 -2.11
CA ILE A 8 3.51 -0.65 -1.18
C ILE A 8 2.79 -1.57 -0.20
N TYR A 9 1.76 -1.06 0.48
CA TYR A 9 0.96 -1.89 1.40
C TYR A 9 0.22 -3.03 0.69
N ALA A 10 -0.24 -2.84 -0.55
CA ALA A 10 -0.92 -3.85 -1.34
C ALA A 10 0.02 -5.02 -1.70
N ARG A 11 1.30 -4.75 -1.99
CA ARG A 11 2.33 -5.78 -2.25
C ARG A 11 2.57 -6.68 -1.05
N HIS A 12 2.43 -6.12 0.15
CA HIS A 12 2.46 -6.88 1.40
C HIS A 12 1.13 -7.57 1.71
N GLY A 13 0.09 -7.41 0.91
CA GLY A 13 -1.20 -8.09 1.08
C GLY A 13 -2.17 -7.39 2.03
N ARG A 14 -2.00 -6.08 2.27
CA ARG A 14 -2.96 -5.29 3.06
C ARG A 14 -4.33 -5.27 2.39
N ARG A 15 -5.38 -5.55 3.16
CA ARG A 15 -6.78 -5.35 2.77
C ARG A 15 -7.18 -3.88 2.87
N PHE A 16 -7.88 -3.39 1.86
CA PHE A 16 -8.38 -2.02 1.84
C PHE A 16 -9.87 -1.96 2.21
N GLN A 17 -10.20 -1.14 3.21
CA GLN A 17 -11.58 -0.86 3.59
C GLN A 17 -12.24 0.11 2.60
N ASP A 18 -11.48 1.08 2.09
CA ASP A 18 -11.94 2.00 1.05
C ASP A 18 -12.31 1.24 -0.23
N ALA A 19 -13.56 1.38 -0.66
CA ALA A 19 -14.12 0.65 -1.79
C ALA A 19 -13.41 0.95 -3.12
N ARG A 20 -12.91 2.19 -3.32
CA ARG A 20 -12.18 2.58 -4.54
C ARG A 20 -10.82 1.91 -4.58
N LEU A 21 -10.07 1.95 -3.47
CA LEU A 21 -8.77 1.27 -3.38
C LEU A 21 -8.92 -0.24 -3.49
N ARG A 22 -9.92 -0.81 -2.82
CA ARG A 22 -10.19 -2.25 -2.90
C ARG A 22 -10.49 -2.67 -4.34
N ARG A 23 -11.42 -1.99 -5.03
CA ARG A 23 -11.74 -2.27 -6.43
C ARG A 23 -10.51 -2.12 -7.34
N TYR A 24 -9.73 -1.07 -7.14
CA TYR A 24 -8.51 -0.82 -7.92
C TYR A 24 -7.45 -1.91 -7.74
N PHE A 25 -7.17 -2.34 -6.51
CA PHE A 25 -6.15 -3.36 -6.27
C PHE A 25 -6.65 -4.77 -6.59
N LEU A 26 -7.94 -5.08 -6.39
CA LEU A 26 -8.51 -6.37 -6.80
C LEU A 26 -8.49 -6.58 -8.31
N SER A 27 -8.45 -5.52 -9.13
CA SER A 27 -8.27 -5.66 -10.58
C SER A 27 -6.81 -5.93 -10.98
N GLN A 28 -5.86 -5.89 -10.05
CA GLN A 28 -4.45 -6.14 -10.32
C GLN A 28 -4.12 -7.62 -10.14
N SER A 29 -3.58 -8.26 -11.18
CA SER A 29 -3.23 -9.68 -11.18
C SER A 29 -2.21 -10.07 -10.09
N TRP A 30 -1.40 -9.13 -9.63
CA TRP A 30 -0.37 -9.33 -8.61
C TRP A 30 -0.87 -9.14 -7.16
N TYR A 31 -2.07 -8.60 -6.96
CA TYR A 31 -2.55 -8.28 -5.61
C TYR A 31 -3.21 -9.49 -4.94
N ARG A 32 -2.77 -9.81 -3.72
CA ARG A 32 -3.33 -10.90 -2.92
C ARG A 32 -3.63 -10.42 -1.49
N PRO A 33 -4.90 -10.20 -1.11
CA PRO A 33 -5.25 -9.68 0.22
C PRO A 33 -5.12 -10.75 1.33
N THR A 34 -4.01 -10.74 2.07
CA THR A 34 -3.71 -11.73 3.12
C THR A 34 -3.98 -11.22 4.54
N LYS A 35 -3.86 -9.92 4.80
CA LYS A 35 -3.94 -9.35 6.16
C LYS A 35 -4.59 -7.98 6.20
N ASN A 36 -5.09 -7.59 7.37
CA ASN A 36 -5.77 -6.30 7.55
C ASN A 36 -4.77 -5.14 7.65
N GLU A 37 -3.59 -5.38 8.21
CA GLU A 37 -2.56 -4.38 8.44
C GLU A 37 -1.18 -4.91 8.08
N VAL A 38 -0.26 -4.00 7.76
CA VAL A 38 1.14 -4.31 7.45
C VAL A 38 1.97 -3.63 8.51
N SER A 39 2.74 -4.42 9.25
CA SER A 39 3.63 -3.89 10.27
C SER A 39 4.80 -3.13 9.62
N PRO A 40 5.26 -2.02 10.20
CA PRO A 40 6.47 -1.33 9.74
C PRO A 40 7.72 -2.23 9.72
N ARG A 41 7.71 -3.35 10.46
CA ARG A 41 8.82 -4.33 10.43
C ARG A 41 8.90 -5.11 9.13
N GLU A 42 7.78 -5.23 8.42
CA GLU A 42 7.68 -5.96 7.15
C GLU A 42 8.14 -5.09 5.96
N LEU A 43 8.21 -3.78 6.17
CA LEU A 43 8.67 -2.83 5.17
C LEU A 43 10.19 -2.71 5.20
N ASN A 44 10.79 -2.81 4.01
CA ASN A 44 12.22 -2.61 3.85
C ASN A 44 12.59 -1.12 3.95
N LYS A 45 13.91 -0.83 4.00
CA LYS A 45 14.41 0.55 4.14
C LYS A 45 13.96 1.49 3.00
N PHE A 46 13.82 0.97 1.78
CA PHE A 46 13.43 1.75 0.61
C PHE A 46 11.93 2.03 0.61
N GLU A 47 11.10 1.05 0.98
CA GLU A 47 9.65 1.23 1.12
C GLU A 47 9.32 2.28 2.17
N LYS A 48 10.02 2.26 3.30
CA LYS A 48 9.91 3.28 4.34
C LYS A 48 10.30 4.67 3.82
N ALA A 49 11.44 4.77 3.12
CA ALA A 49 11.89 6.02 2.52
C ALA A 49 10.89 6.54 1.48
N ASN A 50 10.34 5.66 0.64
CA ASN A 50 9.34 6.01 -0.37
C ASN A 50 8.03 6.48 0.26
N ILE A 51 7.54 5.81 1.32
CA ILE A 51 6.35 6.26 2.04
C ILE A 51 6.58 7.65 2.64
N ALA A 52 7.73 7.85 3.31
CA ALA A 52 8.09 9.14 3.89
C ALA A 52 8.21 10.24 2.83
N TYR A 53 8.82 9.93 1.69
CA TYR A 53 8.92 10.84 0.54
C TYR A 53 7.53 11.19 0.04
N LEU A 54 6.69 10.21 -0.27
CA LEU A 54 5.33 10.42 -0.78
C LEU A 54 4.45 11.23 0.17
N LEU A 55 4.59 11.05 1.48
CA LEU A 55 3.89 11.86 2.48
C LEU A 55 4.27 13.34 2.42
N LYS A 56 5.52 13.67 2.09
CA LYS A 56 5.96 15.08 1.96
C LYS A 56 5.32 15.79 0.76
N TYR A 57 4.96 15.06 -0.29
CA TYR A 57 4.33 15.62 -1.49
C TYR A 57 2.80 15.55 -1.48
N GLU A 58 2.20 14.98 -0.42
CA GLU A 58 0.74 14.88 -0.27
C GLU A 58 0.14 16.16 0.37
N GLN A 59 0.85 17.30 0.30
CA GLN A 59 0.40 18.63 0.73
C GLN A 59 -0.74 19.19 -0.12
#